data_AF-A7F4Y1-F1
#
_entry.id   AF-A7F4Y1-F1
#
_cell.length_a   1.000
_cell.length_b   1.000
_cell.length_c   1.000
_cell.angle_alpha   90.00
_cell.angle_beta   90.00
_cell.angle_gamma   90.00
#
_symmetry.space_group_name_H-M   'P 1'
#
loop_
_entity.id
_entity.type
_entity.pdbx_description
1 polymer ?
#
loop_
_entity_poly.entity_id
_entity_poly.type
_entity_poly.pdbx_seq_one_letter_code
_entity_poly.pdbx_strand_id
1 'polypeptide(L)'
;MTLPVIKTIEDCSNITKTVLPYLPQLEVLRNNIPPPLFFVFNVTFISLAQSILLFLVATPSYVMLLAARHGAQWTTADLIFSRGLVTLVVLEYFADGQQWNYQTAKQQYLKTAKVQGGFDQESLDRGFVTSGLWSLSRHPNFAAEQTIWVVLYMWGCWTSEVVFNWTFVGAMSYLVLFQGSTWFTELITAKKYPDYQQYQARVGKFLPNIFSTGPVFAKAEKKVATAVKGDKRKVSASK
;
A
#
# COMPACT_ATOMS: atom_id res chain seq x y z
N MET A 1 5.50 0.46 7.02
CA MET A 1 6.60 -0.32 6.42
C MET A 1 7.55 0.68 5.80
N THR A 2 8.76 0.84 6.34
CA THR A 2 9.79 1.68 5.70
C THR A 2 10.56 0.78 4.75
N LEU A 3 10.49 1.03 3.44
CA LEU A 3 11.48 0.44 2.53
C LEU A 3 12.87 0.94 2.94
N PRO A 4 13.95 0.22 2.61
CA PRO A 4 15.28 0.75 2.76
C PRO A 4 15.47 2.02 1.94
N VAL A 5 16.30 2.91 2.48
CA VAL A 5 16.78 4.08 1.75
C VAL A 5 17.82 3.61 0.74
N ILE A 6 17.33 3.10 -0.39
CA ILE A 6 18.13 2.75 -1.56
C ILE A 6 18.35 4.05 -2.34
N LYS A 7 19.57 4.58 -2.32
CA LYS A 7 19.92 5.82 -3.03
C LYS A 7 20.58 5.54 -4.36
N THR A 8 21.13 4.35 -4.53
CA THR A 8 21.93 3.94 -5.69
C THR A 8 21.52 2.53 -6.14
N ILE A 9 21.87 2.18 -7.38
CA ILE A 9 21.64 0.84 -7.91
C ILE A 9 22.43 -0.22 -7.12
N GLU A 10 23.61 0.13 -6.59
CA GLU A 10 24.39 -0.75 -5.71
C GLU A 10 23.67 -1.04 -4.38
N ASP A 11 22.84 -0.11 -3.89
CA ASP A 11 22.06 -0.36 -2.68
C ASP A 11 21.00 -1.44 -2.88
N CYS A 12 20.56 -1.68 -4.13
CA CYS A 12 19.61 -2.75 -4.46
C CYS A 12 20.22 -4.16 -4.33
N SER A 13 21.55 -4.30 -4.49
CA SER A 13 22.21 -5.61 -4.34
C SER A 13 22.63 -5.90 -2.90
N ASN A 14 22.57 -4.90 -2.02
CA ASN A 14 23.00 -5.04 -0.63
C ASN A 14 21.89 -5.62 0.26
N ILE A 15 22.05 -6.88 0.68
CA ILE A 15 21.09 -7.61 1.53
C ILE A 15 20.80 -6.92 2.87
N THR A 16 21.78 -6.19 3.42
CA THR A 16 21.62 -5.41 4.66
C THR A 16 20.68 -4.24 4.49
N LYS A 17 20.63 -3.68 3.28
CA LYS A 17 19.66 -2.65 2.94
C LYS A 17 18.36 -3.30 2.50
N THR A 18 18.37 -4.30 1.61
CA THR A 18 17.15 -4.80 0.97
C THR A 18 16.33 -5.80 1.78
N VAL A 19 16.93 -6.61 2.64
CA VAL A 19 16.22 -7.73 3.32
C VAL A 19 16.20 -7.56 4.83
N LEU A 20 17.34 -7.21 5.43
CA LEU A 20 17.51 -7.13 6.89
C LEU A 20 16.46 -6.26 7.62
N PRO A 21 16.00 -5.11 7.09
CA PRO A 21 14.97 -4.30 7.75
C PRO A 21 13.61 -5.01 7.90
N TYR A 22 13.35 -6.07 7.14
CA TYR A 22 12.07 -6.79 7.13
C TYR A 22 12.12 -8.09 7.95
N LEU A 23 13.31 -8.58 8.30
CA LEU A 23 13.48 -9.81 9.08
C LEU A 23 12.70 -9.81 10.41
N PRO A 24 12.61 -8.71 11.19
CA PRO A 24 11.84 -8.73 12.44
C PRO A 24 10.36 -9.04 12.24
N GLN A 25 9.80 -8.79 11.05
CA GLN A 25 8.40 -9.12 10.74
C GLN A 25 8.24 -10.62 10.45
N LEU A 26 9.23 -11.22 9.78
CA LEU A 26 9.32 -12.67 9.58
C LEU A 26 9.53 -13.41 10.90
N GLU A 27 10.23 -12.81 11.86
CA GLU A 27 10.41 -13.38 13.20
C GLU A 27 9.10 -13.55 13.96
N VAL A 28 8.15 -12.60 13.81
CA VAL A 28 6.80 -12.74 14.41
C VAL A 28 6.11 -14.00 13.89
N LEU A 29 6.23 -14.29 12.59
CA LEU A 29 5.66 -15.50 12.00
C LEU A 29 6.44 -16.76 12.41
N ARG A 30 7.78 -16.69 12.40
CA ARG A 30 8.69 -17.77 12.81
C ARG A 30 8.44 -18.22 14.26
N ASN A 31 8.14 -17.29 15.16
CA ASN A 31 7.87 -17.62 16.56
C ASN A 31 6.56 -18.38 16.77
N ASN A 32 5.66 -18.39 15.79
CA ASN A 32 4.36 -19.06 15.86
C ASN A 32 4.29 -20.36 15.02
N ILE A 33 5.35 -20.71 14.29
CA ILE A 33 5.35 -21.85 13.35
C ILE A 33 6.60 -22.73 13.60
N PRO A 34 6.46 -24.07 13.70
CA PRO A 34 7.61 -24.95 13.88
C PRO A 34 8.59 -24.84 12.69
N PRO A 35 9.92 -24.95 12.92
CA PRO A 35 10.93 -24.66 11.89
C PRO A 35 10.77 -25.41 10.55
N PRO A 36 10.42 -26.72 10.52
CA PRO A 36 10.20 -27.43 9.26
C PRO A 36 9.00 -26.88 8.47
N LEU A 37 7.91 -26.54 9.17
CA LEU A 37 6.72 -25.97 8.54
C LEU A 37 6.98 -24.56 8.01
N PHE A 38 7.76 -23.77 8.75
CA PHE A 38 8.20 -22.45 8.29
C PHE A 38 9.07 -22.56 7.04
N PHE A 39 9.99 -23.54 6.97
CA PHE A 39 10.78 -23.79 5.77
C PHE A 39 9.90 -24.13 4.56
N VAL A 40 8.96 -25.08 4.72
CA VAL A 40 8.02 -25.45 3.65
C VAL A 40 7.18 -24.24 3.20
N PHE A 41 6.68 -23.44 4.14
CA PHE A 41 5.92 -22.22 3.84
C PHE A 41 6.76 -21.19 3.06
N ASN A 42 8.03 -20.99 3.43
CA ASN A 42 8.91 -20.08 2.71
C ASN A 42 9.15 -20.51 1.25
N VAL A 43 9.39 -21.80 1.03
CA VAL A 43 9.65 -22.33 -0.32
C VAL A 43 8.38 -22.29 -1.16
N THR A 44 7.27 -22.81 -0.63
CA THR A 44 6.03 -22.99 -1.40
C THR A 44 5.24 -21.69 -1.55
N PHE A 45 5.03 -20.94 -0.47
CA PHE A 45 4.19 -19.76 -0.49
C PHE A 45 4.99 -18.50 -0.85
N ILE A 46 6.05 -18.19 -0.08
CA ILE A 46 6.79 -16.93 -0.23
C ILE A 46 7.58 -16.90 -1.54
N SER A 47 8.31 -17.95 -1.87
CA SER A 47 9.22 -17.95 -3.02
C SER A 47 8.50 -18.34 -4.32
N LEU A 48 7.76 -19.44 -4.29
CA LEU A 48 7.11 -19.99 -5.49
C LEU A 48 5.75 -19.33 -5.76
N ALA A 49 4.80 -19.39 -4.82
CA ALA A 49 3.45 -18.91 -5.07
C ALA A 49 3.38 -17.40 -5.32
N GLN A 50 4.18 -16.56 -4.63
CA GLN A 50 4.23 -15.13 -4.92
C GLN A 50 4.78 -14.85 -6.33
N SER A 51 5.81 -15.57 -6.77
CA SER A 51 6.36 -15.40 -8.13
C SER A 51 5.36 -15.81 -9.20
N ILE A 52 4.67 -16.93 -8.98
CA ILE A 52 3.57 -17.37 -9.87
C ILE A 52 2.44 -16.35 -9.88
N LEU A 53 2.07 -15.82 -8.72
CA LEU A 53 1.00 -14.82 -8.61
C LEU A 53 1.34 -13.55 -9.37
N LEU A 54 2.57 -13.02 -9.23
CA LEU A 54 3.05 -11.85 -9.98
C LEU A 54 3.05 -12.11 -11.49
N PHE A 55 3.43 -13.31 -11.91
CA PHE A 55 3.29 -13.71 -13.32
C PHE A 55 1.82 -13.72 -13.75
N LEU A 56 0.93 -14.33 -12.96
CA LEU A 56 -0.49 -14.47 -13.29
C LEU A 56 -1.20 -13.12 -13.40
N VAL A 57 -0.94 -12.15 -12.51
CA VAL A 57 -1.57 -10.82 -12.60
C VAL A 57 -1.13 -10.04 -13.84
N ALA A 58 0.05 -10.35 -14.40
CA ALA A 58 0.54 -9.73 -15.64
C ALA A 58 -0.05 -10.38 -16.92
N THR A 59 -0.68 -11.55 -16.83
CA THR A 59 -1.20 -12.29 -18.00
C THR A 59 -2.24 -11.56 -18.86
N PRO A 60 -3.05 -10.59 -18.39
CA PRO A 60 -3.90 -9.81 -19.29
C PRO A 60 -3.10 -9.06 -20.37
N SER A 61 -1.85 -8.66 -20.08
CA SER A 61 -0.99 -8.01 -21.08
C SER A 61 -0.66 -8.94 -22.26
N TYR A 62 -0.57 -10.26 -22.02
CA TYR A 62 -0.39 -11.25 -23.08
C TYR A 62 -1.64 -11.36 -23.96
N VAL A 63 -2.84 -11.33 -23.37
CA VAL A 63 -4.11 -11.32 -24.11
C VAL A 63 -4.21 -10.07 -24.99
N MET A 64 -3.85 -8.91 -24.45
CA MET A 64 -3.82 -7.65 -25.21
C MET A 64 -2.81 -7.69 -26.37
N LEU A 65 -1.62 -8.27 -26.14
CA LEU A 65 -0.62 -8.47 -27.19
C LEU A 65 -1.14 -9.35 -28.32
N LEU A 66 -1.84 -10.45 -27.98
CA LEU A 66 -2.45 -11.33 -28.98
C LEU A 66 -3.55 -10.60 -29.77
N ALA A 67 -4.44 -9.88 -29.08
CA ALA A 67 -5.49 -9.10 -29.71
C ALA A 67 -4.90 -8.08 -30.70
N ALA A 68 -3.85 -7.36 -30.31
CA ALA A 68 -3.15 -6.42 -31.18
C ALA A 68 -2.54 -7.09 -32.43
N ARG A 69 -1.96 -8.30 -32.28
CA ARG A 69 -1.44 -9.08 -33.42
C ARG A 69 -2.53 -9.56 -34.38
N HIS A 70 -3.75 -9.74 -33.88
CA HIS A 70 -4.93 -10.09 -34.68
C HIS A 70 -5.67 -8.86 -35.23
N GLY A 71 -5.08 -7.67 -35.13
CA GLY A 71 -5.59 -6.46 -35.76
C GLY A 71 -6.50 -5.60 -34.89
N ALA A 72 -6.58 -5.86 -33.58
CA ALA A 72 -7.28 -4.98 -32.65
C ALA A 72 -6.68 -3.56 -32.74
N GLN A 73 -7.55 -2.59 -32.99
CA GLN A 73 -7.17 -1.18 -33.14
C GLN A 73 -7.17 -0.49 -31.78
N TRP A 74 -6.36 0.54 -31.63
CA TRP A 74 -6.43 1.41 -30.46
C TRP A 74 -7.72 2.22 -30.47
N THR A 75 -8.46 2.19 -29.37
CA THR A 75 -9.74 2.84 -29.19
C THR A 75 -9.72 3.88 -28.08
N THR A 76 -10.80 4.65 -27.97
CA THR A 76 -11.02 5.57 -26.84
C THR A 76 -11.08 4.83 -25.49
N ALA A 77 -11.55 3.57 -25.47
CA ALA A 77 -11.57 2.78 -24.24
C ALA A 77 -10.16 2.47 -23.74
N ASP A 78 -9.22 2.14 -24.64
CA ASP A 78 -7.80 1.92 -24.31
C ASP A 78 -7.17 3.18 -23.70
N LEU A 79 -7.56 4.36 -24.20
CA LEU A 79 -7.15 5.63 -23.62
C LEU A 79 -7.72 5.80 -22.20
N ILE A 80 -8.98 5.46 -21.96
CA ILE A 80 -9.60 5.54 -20.61
C ILE A 80 -8.91 4.58 -19.65
N PHE A 81 -8.71 3.32 -20.04
CA PHE A 81 -8.03 2.32 -19.20
C PHE A 81 -6.60 2.73 -18.86
N SER A 82 -5.80 3.14 -19.85
CA SER A 82 -4.42 3.57 -19.62
C SER A 82 -4.33 4.79 -18.71
N ARG A 83 -5.21 5.80 -18.88
CA ARG A 83 -5.25 6.98 -17.99
C ARG A 83 -5.76 6.64 -16.60
N GLY A 84 -6.72 5.72 -16.50
CA GLY A 84 -7.19 5.17 -15.23
C GLY A 84 -6.05 4.49 -14.45
N LEU A 85 -5.29 3.62 -15.10
CA LEU A 85 -4.13 2.95 -14.50
C LEU A 85 -3.06 3.94 -14.03
N VAL A 86 -2.69 4.92 -14.86
CA VAL A 86 -1.73 5.96 -14.45
C VAL A 86 -2.25 6.73 -13.24
N THR A 87 -3.54 7.06 -13.20
CA THR A 87 -4.15 7.74 -12.06
C THR A 87 -4.09 6.89 -10.80
N LEU A 88 -4.34 5.59 -10.89
CA LEU A 88 -4.24 4.66 -9.76
C LEU A 88 -2.81 4.53 -9.24
N VAL A 89 -1.81 4.43 -10.12
CA VAL A 89 -0.39 4.44 -9.74
C VAL A 89 -0.01 5.73 -9.03
N VAL A 90 -0.51 6.88 -9.48
CA VAL A 90 -0.29 8.17 -8.80
C VAL A 90 -0.95 8.20 -7.42
N LEU A 91 -2.18 7.67 -7.28
CA LEU A 91 -2.86 7.56 -5.99
C LEU A 91 -2.10 6.65 -5.02
N GLU A 92 -1.61 5.51 -5.51
CA GLU A 92 -0.78 4.58 -4.75
C GLU A 92 0.53 5.25 -4.30
N TYR A 93 1.23 5.94 -5.21
CA TYR A 93 2.44 6.68 -4.91
C TYR A 93 2.23 7.69 -3.76
N PHE A 94 1.12 8.43 -3.77
CA PHE A 94 0.80 9.34 -2.67
C PHE A 94 0.43 8.60 -1.37
N ALA A 95 -0.29 7.49 -1.45
CA ALA A 95 -0.67 6.68 -0.29
C ALA A 95 0.56 6.09 0.41
N ASP A 96 1.47 5.49 -0.35
CA ASP A 96 2.74 4.96 0.13
C ASP A 96 3.66 6.09 0.62
N GLY A 97 3.72 7.22 -0.08
CA GLY A 97 4.47 8.39 0.35
C GLY A 97 3.99 8.92 1.72
N GLN A 98 2.69 8.96 1.97
CA GLN A 98 2.13 9.33 3.29
C GLN A 98 2.57 8.34 4.38
N GLN A 99 2.46 7.04 4.12
CA GLN A 99 2.85 6.00 5.05
C GLN A 99 4.37 6.02 5.31
N TRP A 100 5.16 6.25 4.27
CA TRP A 100 6.61 6.38 4.35
C TRP A 100 7.00 7.51 5.29
N ASN A 101 6.53 8.72 5.00
CA ASN A 101 6.87 9.92 5.74
C ASN A 101 6.53 9.76 7.23
N TYR A 102 5.35 9.19 7.51
CA TYR A 102 4.92 8.90 8.87
C TYR A 102 5.85 7.90 9.58
N GLN A 103 6.16 6.77 8.94
CA GLN A 103 6.99 5.73 9.57
C GLN A 103 8.45 6.20 9.76
N THR A 104 8.98 6.99 8.82
CA THR A 104 10.30 7.62 8.98
C THR A 104 10.32 8.57 10.18
N ALA A 105 9.33 9.47 10.28
CA ALA A 105 9.23 10.40 11.41
C ALA A 105 9.09 9.67 12.75
N LYS A 106 8.25 8.64 12.80
CA LYS A 106 8.06 7.79 13.98
C LYS A 106 9.35 7.10 14.41
N GLN A 107 10.10 6.51 13.48
CA GLN A 107 11.36 5.84 13.80
C GLN A 107 12.40 6.81 14.38
N GLN A 108 12.47 8.02 13.84
CA GLN A 108 13.37 9.03 14.37
C GLN A 108 12.90 9.54 15.74
N TYR A 109 11.60 9.71 15.94
CA TYR A 109 11.03 10.07 17.23
C TYR A 109 11.32 9.02 18.31
N LEU A 110 11.18 7.72 18.01
CA LEU A 110 11.53 6.64 18.94
C LEU A 110 13.02 6.64 19.34
N LYS A 111 13.91 7.16 18.50
CA LYS A 111 15.35 7.26 18.78
C LYS A 111 15.76 8.54 19.50
N THR A 112 15.06 9.63 19.24
CA THR A 112 15.53 10.98 19.64
C THR A 112 14.58 11.71 20.59
N ALA A 113 13.37 11.19 20.80
CA ALA A 113 12.26 11.85 21.49
C ALA A 113 11.90 13.25 20.93
N LYS A 114 12.36 13.57 19.70
CA LYS A 114 12.08 14.86 19.04
C LYS A 114 11.02 14.69 17.95
N VAL A 115 9.99 15.51 18.03
CA VAL A 115 8.91 15.59 17.04
C VAL A 115 9.43 16.26 15.77
N GLN A 116 9.24 15.61 14.62
CA GLN A 116 9.70 16.09 13.32
C GLN A 116 8.78 15.65 12.18
N GLY A 117 9.00 16.17 10.97
CA GLY A 117 8.23 15.79 9.78
C GLY A 117 6.83 16.41 9.68
N GLY A 118 6.53 17.42 10.50
CA GLY A 118 5.21 18.08 10.50
C GLY A 118 4.11 17.28 11.18
N PHE A 119 4.48 16.22 11.90
CA PHE A 119 3.59 15.43 12.75
C PHE A 119 3.60 15.99 14.18
N ASP A 120 2.54 15.74 14.92
CA ASP A 120 2.43 16.05 16.34
C ASP A 120 2.82 14.84 17.21
N GLN A 121 3.19 15.10 18.46
CA GLN A 121 3.60 14.04 19.39
C GLN A 121 2.50 12.98 19.58
N GLU A 122 1.25 13.41 19.74
CA GLU A 122 0.09 12.51 19.90
C GLU A 122 -0.06 11.57 18.70
N SER A 123 0.10 12.07 17.47
CA SER A 123 0.08 11.23 16.27
C SER A 123 1.18 10.17 16.27
N LEU A 124 2.40 10.52 16.67
CA LEU A 124 3.55 9.61 16.67
C LEU A 124 3.44 8.57 17.80
N ASP A 125 2.95 8.98 18.97
CA ASP A 125 2.69 8.11 20.12
C ASP A 125 1.59 7.09 19.81
N ARG A 126 0.54 7.50 19.08
CA ARG A 126 -0.53 6.59 18.61
C ARG A 126 0.00 5.46 17.72
N GLY A 127 1.02 5.75 16.92
CA GLY A 127 1.81 4.73 16.25
C GLY A 127 1.30 4.27 14.88
N PHE A 128 0.23 4.86 14.34
CA PHE A 128 -0.25 4.65 12.96
C PHE A 128 -0.83 5.93 12.33
N VAL A 129 -0.77 6.02 10.99
CA VAL A 129 -1.25 7.18 10.22
C VAL A 129 -2.79 7.19 10.13
N THR A 130 -3.40 8.38 10.23
CA THR A 130 -4.87 8.54 10.15
C THR A 130 -5.34 9.72 9.30
N SER A 131 -4.41 10.53 8.76
CA SER A 131 -4.71 11.68 7.92
C SER A 131 -4.51 11.39 6.43
N GLY A 132 -4.90 12.35 5.59
CA GLY A 132 -4.76 12.23 4.13
C GLY A 132 -5.62 11.11 3.58
N LEU A 133 -5.06 10.28 2.70
CA LEU A 133 -5.76 9.14 2.10
C LEU A 133 -6.10 8.07 3.14
N TRP A 134 -5.29 7.98 4.19
CA TRP A 134 -5.52 7.08 5.33
C TRP A 134 -6.73 7.49 6.17
N SER A 135 -7.22 8.73 6.05
CA SER A 135 -8.49 9.11 6.71
C SER A 135 -9.72 8.54 6.02
N LEU A 136 -9.60 8.16 4.74
CA LEU A 136 -10.68 7.65 3.91
C LEU A 136 -10.70 6.12 3.88
N SER A 137 -9.52 5.53 3.71
CA SER A 137 -9.34 4.07 3.66
C SER A 137 -8.22 3.68 4.60
N ARG A 138 -8.36 2.54 5.28
CA ARG A 138 -7.30 2.05 6.18
C ARG A 138 -6.09 1.50 5.43
N HIS A 139 -6.27 1.13 4.16
CA HIS A 139 -5.20 0.66 3.27
C HIS A 139 -5.40 1.24 1.86
N PRO A 140 -5.21 2.56 1.68
CA PRO A 140 -5.48 3.23 0.40
C PRO A 140 -4.51 2.76 -0.69
N ASN A 141 -3.26 2.44 -0.34
CA ASN A 141 -2.28 1.84 -1.24
C ASN A 141 -2.74 0.44 -1.70
N PHE A 142 -3.19 -0.42 -0.77
CA PHE A 142 -3.69 -1.74 -1.12
C PHE A 142 -4.97 -1.69 -1.97
N ALA A 143 -5.82 -0.69 -1.73
CA ALA A 143 -7.00 -0.47 -2.57
C ALA A 143 -6.62 -0.07 -4.00
N ALA A 144 -5.65 0.85 -4.15
CA ALA A 144 -5.15 1.26 -5.46
C ALA A 144 -4.51 0.08 -6.20
N GLU A 145 -3.61 -0.65 -5.54
CA GLU A 145 -2.90 -1.81 -6.07
C GLU A 145 -3.86 -2.92 -6.53
N GLN A 146 -4.84 -3.30 -5.71
CA GLN A 146 -5.89 -4.25 -6.14
C GLN A 146 -6.67 -3.73 -7.35
N THR A 147 -6.99 -2.44 -7.38
CA THR A 147 -7.74 -1.84 -8.49
C THR A 147 -6.93 -1.83 -9.78
N ILE A 148 -5.61 -1.60 -9.72
CA ILE A 148 -4.70 -1.66 -10.89
C ILE A 148 -4.85 -3.00 -11.60
N TRP A 149 -4.76 -4.11 -10.87
CA TRP A 149 -4.82 -5.45 -11.47
C TRP A 149 -6.23 -5.83 -11.95
N VAL A 150 -7.28 -5.40 -11.25
CA VAL A 150 -8.66 -5.59 -11.74
C VAL A 150 -8.90 -4.78 -13.03
N VAL A 151 -8.45 -3.54 -13.08
CA VAL A 151 -8.58 -2.67 -14.27
C VAL A 151 -7.76 -3.23 -15.43
N LEU A 152 -6.56 -3.74 -15.18
CA LEU A 152 -5.74 -4.39 -16.21
C LEU A 152 -6.43 -5.65 -16.77
N TYR A 153 -7.05 -6.46 -15.91
CA TYR A 153 -7.86 -7.59 -16.35
C TYR A 153 -9.06 -7.16 -17.20
N MET A 154 -9.82 -6.15 -16.73
CA MET A 154 -10.96 -5.60 -17.49
C MET A 154 -10.53 -5.04 -18.85
N TRP A 155 -9.36 -4.38 -18.90
CA TRP A 155 -8.80 -3.87 -20.15
C TRP A 155 -8.44 -5.01 -21.11
N GLY A 156 -7.86 -6.10 -20.61
CA GLY A 156 -7.60 -7.31 -21.38
C GLY A 156 -8.89 -7.89 -21.99
N CYS A 157 -9.94 -8.07 -21.18
CA CYS A 157 -11.25 -8.54 -21.64
C CYS A 157 -11.87 -7.63 -22.71
N TRP A 158 -11.79 -6.31 -22.49
CA TRP A 158 -12.29 -5.32 -23.45
C TRP A 158 -11.56 -5.40 -24.79
N THR A 159 -10.22 -5.40 -24.75
CA THR A 159 -9.36 -5.42 -25.95
C THR A 159 -9.55 -6.70 -26.77
N SER A 160 -9.76 -7.84 -26.10
CA SER A 160 -10.00 -9.10 -26.78
C SER A 160 -11.45 -9.33 -27.21
N GLU A 161 -12.39 -8.43 -26.86
CA GLU A 161 -13.83 -8.61 -27.03
C GLU A 161 -14.37 -9.90 -26.37
N VAL A 162 -13.75 -10.32 -25.27
CA VAL A 162 -14.11 -11.52 -24.51
C VAL A 162 -14.48 -11.11 -23.10
N VAL A 163 -15.75 -11.31 -22.72
CA VAL A 163 -16.28 -10.88 -21.42
C VAL A 163 -15.53 -11.51 -20.24
N PHE A 164 -15.11 -12.77 -20.38
CA PHE A 164 -14.42 -13.51 -19.33
C PHE A 164 -13.38 -14.47 -19.92
N ASN A 165 -12.15 -14.41 -19.42
CA ASN A 165 -11.07 -15.31 -19.83
C ASN A 165 -10.23 -15.78 -18.63
N TRP A 166 -9.33 -16.72 -18.88
CA TRP A 166 -8.50 -17.40 -17.87
C TRP A 166 -7.59 -16.47 -17.04
N THR A 167 -7.25 -15.28 -17.55
CA THR A 167 -6.40 -14.30 -16.83
C THR A 167 -7.09 -13.74 -15.59
N PHE A 168 -8.40 -13.96 -15.44
CA PHE A 168 -9.17 -13.68 -14.22
C PHE A 168 -8.55 -14.31 -12.97
N VAL A 169 -7.95 -15.50 -13.13
CA VAL A 169 -7.31 -16.22 -12.01
C VAL A 169 -6.24 -15.36 -11.36
N GLY A 170 -5.44 -14.61 -12.15
CA GLY A 170 -4.44 -13.70 -11.61
C GLY A 170 -5.06 -12.61 -10.73
N ALA A 171 -5.99 -11.84 -11.28
CA ALA A 171 -6.66 -10.76 -10.54
C ALA A 171 -7.39 -11.27 -9.29
N MET A 172 -8.15 -12.37 -9.40
CA MET A 172 -8.89 -12.94 -8.27
C MET A 172 -7.98 -13.49 -7.18
N SER A 173 -6.92 -14.24 -7.54
CA SER A 173 -5.94 -14.72 -6.56
C SER A 173 -5.24 -13.57 -5.84
N TYR A 174 -5.00 -12.45 -6.53
CA TYR A 174 -4.42 -11.26 -5.93
C TYR A 174 -5.35 -10.63 -4.89
N LEU A 175 -6.64 -10.47 -5.20
CA LEU A 175 -7.64 -9.97 -4.25
C LEU A 175 -7.73 -10.85 -2.99
N VAL A 176 -7.74 -12.17 -3.17
CA VAL A 176 -7.76 -13.12 -2.05
C VAL A 176 -6.51 -12.98 -1.18
N LEU A 177 -5.33 -12.85 -1.80
CA LEU A 177 -4.07 -12.62 -1.07
C LEU A 177 -4.15 -11.33 -0.24
N PHE A 178 -4.60 -10.22 -0.84
CA PHE A 178 -4.74 -8.94 -0.14
C PHE A 178 -5.73 -9.00 1.00
N GLN A 179 -6.84 -9.74 0.86
CA GLN A 179 -7.79 -9.92 1.94
C GLN A 179 -7.15 -10.63 3.16
N GLY A 180 -6.41 -11.72 2.91
CA GLY A 180 -5.68 -12.45 3.95
C GLY A 180 -4.57 -11.63 4.59
N SER A 181 -3.73 -11.00 3.76
CA SER A 181 -2.62 -10.15 4.21
C SER A 181 -3.11 -8.96 5.04
N THR A 182 -4.19 -8.30 4.61
CA THR A 182 -4.77 -7.16 5.33
C THR A 182 -5.35 -7.60 6.67
N TRP A 183 -6.07 -8.73 6.72
CA TRP A 183 -6.59 -9.27 7.97
C TRP A 183 -5.46 -9.55 8.97
N PHE A 184 -4.40 -10.23 8.53
CA PHE A 184 -3.25 -10.51 9.38
C PHE A 184 -2.54 -9.24 9.88
N THR A 185 -2.33 -8.28 8.97
CA THR A 185 -1.69 -7.00 9.29
C THR A 185 -2.50 -6.18 10.30
N GLU A 186 -3.83 -6.13 10.14
CA GLU A 186 -4.72 -5.45 11.09
C GLU A 186 -4.75 -6.16 12.44
N LEU A 187 -4.70 -7.49 12.47
CA LEU A 187 -4.65 -8.26 13.71
C LEU A 187 -3.38 -7.93 14.51
N ILE A 188 -2.22 -7.89 13.86
CA ILE A 188 -0.96 -7.49 14.51
C ILE A 188 -1.04 -6.04 14.99
N THR A 189 -1.57 -5.15 14.15
CA THR A 189 -1.64 -3.72 14.46
C THR A 189 -2.58 -3.44 15.64
N ALA A 190 -3.73 -4.10 15.69
CA ALA A 190 -4.70 -3.99 16.78
C ALA A 190 -4.15 -4.52 18.12
N LYS A 191 -3.32 -5.57 18.08
CA LYS A 191 -2.62 -6.06 19.28
C LYS A 191 -1.56 -5.07 19.78
N LYS A 192 -0.94 -4.32 18.87
CA LYS A 192 0.13 -3.38 19.19
C LYS A 192 -0.36 -2.00 19.64
N TYR A 193 -1.46 -1.51 19.05
CA TYR A 193 -2.00 -0.19 19.34
C TYR A 193 -3.49 -0.29 19.71
N PRO A 194 -3.87 -0.10 20.99
CA PRO A 194 -5.25 -0.18 21.44
C PRO A 194 -6.21 0.74 20.69
N ASP A 195 -5.76 1.96 20.36
CA ASP A 195 -6.56 2.97 19.64
C ASP A 195 -6.88 2.57 18.19
N TYR A 196 -6.23 1.53 17.65
CA TYR A 196 -6.50 1.05 16.29
C TYR A 196 -7.93 0.53 16.13
N GLN A 197 -8.54 -0.01 17.19
CA GLN A 197 -9.94 -0.45 17.15
C GLN A 197 -10.91 0.72 16.89
N GLN A 198 -10.64 1.89 17.48
CA GLN A 198 -11.44 3.10 17.24
C GLN A 198 -11.33 3.58 15.80
N TYR A 199 -10.15 3.41 15.20
CA TYR A 199 -9.91 3.70 13.79
C TYR A 199 -10.62 2.70 12.87
N GLN A 200 -10.58 1.40 13.18
CA GLN A 200 -11.31 0.36 12.45
C GLN A 200 -12.83 0.58 12.45
N ALA A 201 -13.40 1.08 13.54
CA ALA A 201 -14.82 1.37 13.63
C ALA A 201 -15.29 2.52 12.72
N ARG A 202 -14.37 3.42 12.32
CA ARG A 202 -14.70 4.65 11.61
C ARG A 202 -14.28 4.65 10.14
N VAL A 203 -13.08 4.20 9.85
CA VAL A 203 -12.50 4.25 8.50
C VAL A 203 -12.66 2.88 7.84
N GLY A 204 -13.16 2.81 6.61
CA GLY A 204 -13.35 1.53 5.91
C GLY A 204 -12.03 0.89 5.48
N LYS A 205 -12.00 -0.44 5.29
CA LYS A 205 -10.75 -1.18 4.99
C LYS A 205 -10.10 -0.75 3.67
N PHE A 206 -10.86 -0.82 2.58
CA PHE A 206 -10.40 -0.45 1.23
C PHE A 206 -11.19 0.72 0.65
N LEU A 207 -12.51 0.73 0.85
CA LEU A 207 -13.40 1.80 0.42
C LEU A 207 -13.78 2.74 1.58
N PRO A 208 -14.07 4.02 1.29
CA PRO A 208 -14.50 4.96 2.32
C PRO A 208 -15.79 4.54 3.01
N ASN A 209 -15.85 4.73 4.33
CA ASN A 209 -17.09 4.58 5.07
C ASN A 209 -17.90 5.88 4.96
N ILE A 210 -18.88 5.90 4.07
CA ILE A 210 -19.72 7.07 3.77
C ILE A 210 -20.59 7.48 4.98
N PHE A 211 -20.85 6.54 5.91
CA PHE A 211 -21.70 6.76 7.08
C PHE A 211 -20.92 7.14 8.34
N SER A 212 -19.58 7.19 8.29
CA SER A 212 -18.78 7.53 9.46
C SER A 212 -18.45 9.01 9.53
N THR A 213 -18.52 9.56 10.75
CA THR A 213 -17.86 10.83 11.04
C THR A 213 -16.35 10.58 11.01
N GLY A 214 -15.62 11.29 10.16
CA GLY A 214 -14.19 11.06 9.90
C GLY A 214 -13.33 10.90 11.17
N PRO A 215 -12.13 10.32 11.07
CA PRO A 215 -11.37 9.89 12.24
C PRO A 215 -11.15 11.03 13.24
N VAL A 216 -11.40 10.79 14.54
CA VAL A 216 -11.28 11.78 15.63
C VAL A 216 -9.96 12.52 15.56
N PHE A 217 -8.92 11.77 15.22
CA PHE A 217 -7.54 12.18 15.17
C PHE A 217 -7.17 13.07 13.97
N ALA A 218 -7.94 13.05 12.87
CA ALA A 218 -7.61 13.82 11.67
C ALA A 218 -7.78 15.35 11.86
N LYS A 219 -8.58 15.78 12.84
CA LYS A 219 -8.72 17.21 13.18
C LYS A 219 -7.49 17.76 13.92
N ALA A 220 -6.83 16.96 14.76
CA ALA A 220 -5.62 17.36 15.46
C ALA A 220 -4.45 17.53 14.48
N GLU A 221 -4.25 16.55 13.59
CA GLU A 221 -3.17 16.55 12.59
C GLU A 221 -3.33 17.72 11.57
N LYS A 222 -4.55 18.04 11.13
CA LYS A 222 -4.81 19.20 10.24
C LYS A 222 -4.48 20.55 10.91
N LYS A 223 -4.78 20.73 12.20
CA LYS A 223 -4.47 21.97 12.91
C LYS A 223 -2.96 22.20 12.98
N VAL A 224 -2.19 21.15 13.24
CA VAL A 224 -0.72 21.22 13.31
C VAL A 224 -0.10 21.45 11.94
N ALA A 225 -0.56 20.75 10.89
CA ALA A 225 -0.10 21.00 9.52
C ALA A 225 -0.35 22.45 9.07
N THR A 226 -1.48 23.03 9.48
CA THR A 226 -1.83 24.43 9.18
C THR A 226 -0.96 25.40 9.99
N ALA A 227 -0.69 25.11 11.26
CA ALA A 227 0.19 25.91 12.10
C ALA A 227 1.64 25.94 11.56
N VAL A 228 2.19 24.78 11.20
CA VAL A 228 3.54 24.66 10.60
C VAL A 228 3.63 25.41 9.26
N LYS A 229 2.57 25.36 8.44
CA LYS A 229 2.52 26.09 7.16
C LYS A 229 2.40 27.60 7.35
N GLY A 230 1.68 28.04 8.38
CA GLY A 230 1.56 29.45 8.77
C GLY A 230 2.88 30.01 9.32
N ASP A 231 3.59 29.24 10.13
CA ASP A 231 4.86 29.64 10.72
C ASP A 231 5.96 29.76 9.65
N LYS A 232 6.05 28.79 8.72
CA LYS A 232 6.95 28.88 7.56
C LYS A 232 6.66 30.09 6.65
N ARG A 233 5.38 30.49 6.49
CA ARG A 233 5.02 31.70 5.73
C ARG A 233 5.42 32.99 6.45
N LYS A 234 5.32 33.06 7.78
CA LYS A 234 5.76 34.23 8.56
C LYS A 234 7.28 34.39 8.54
N VAL A 235 8.03 33.30 8.65
CA VAL A 235 9.50 33.32 8.54
C VAL A 235 9.99 33.71 7.14
N SER A 236 9.22 33.37 6.09
CA SER A 236 9.52 33.76 4.70
C SER A 236 9.13 35.21 4.37
N ALA A 237 8.20 35.83 5.11
CA ALA A 237 7.72 37.20 4.87
C ALA A 237 8.48 38.25 5.70
N SER A 238 9.39 37.83 6.58
CA SER A 238 10.20 38.68 7.45
C SER A 238 11.66 38.82 6.99
N LYS A 239 11.94 38.58 5.70
CA LYS A 239 13.24 38.78 5.05
C LYS A 239 13.14 39.78 3.93
#